data_AF-A0A1M7A6X9-F1
#
_entry.id   AF-A0A1M7A6X9-F1
#
_cell.length_a   1.000
_cell.length_b   1.000
_cell.length_c   1.000
_cell.angle_alpha   90.00
_cell.angle_beta   90.00
_cell.angle_gamma   90.00
#
_symmetry.space_group_name_H-M   'P 1'
#
loop_
_entity.id
_entity.type
_entity.pdbx_description
1 polymer ?
#
loop_
_entity_poly.entity_id
_entity_poly.type
_entity_poly.pdbx_seq_one_letter_code
_entity_poly.pdbx_strand_id
1 'polypeptide(L)' 'MSKYGPGPGELKFRLAVGILGLLGLVGVVAWRGMPSGPAFFEIILIGGAFFGGTAVLSYRALRRLDREDSDA' A
#
# COMPACT_ATOMS: atom_id res chain seq x y z
N MET A 1 -8.45 14.31 -15.07
CA MET A 1 -7.08 13.92 -14.66
C MET A 1 -6.02 14.36 -15.67
N SER A 2 -4.76 14.54 -15.25
CA SER A 2 -3.66 14.87 -16.18
C SER A 2 -3.49 13.76 -17.21
N LYS A 3 -3.12 14.12 -18.44
CA LYS A 3 -2.85 13.18 -19.56
C LYS A 3 -1.77 12.11 -19.22
N TYR A 4 -1.06 12.29 -18.11
CA TYR A 4 0.04 11.46 -17.63
C TYR A 4 -0.19 10.87 -16.23
N GLY A 5 -1.44 10.90 -15.73
CA GLY A 5 -1.78 10.30 -14.44
C GLY A 5 -1.74 8.77 -14.48
N PRO A 6 -1.51 8.10 -13.34
CA PRO A 6 -1.50 6.64 -13.28
C PRO A 6 -2.88 6.09 -13.66
N GLY A 7 -2.90 5.07 -14.52
CA GLY A 7 -4.13 4.43 -14.96
C GLY A 7 -4.79 3.60 -13.85
N PRO A 8 -6.08 3.26 -13.97
CA PRO A 8 -6.80 2.45 -12.98
C PRO A 8 -6.18 1.07 -12.75
N GLY A 9 -5.61 0.46 -13.80
CA GLY A 9 -4.89 -0.82 -13.68
C GLY A 9 -3.62 -0.72 -12.84
N GLU A 10 -2.81 0.32 -13.05
CA GLU A 10 -1.59 0.57 -12.28
C GLU A 10 -1.93 0.82 -10.80
N LEU A 11 -2.96 1.62 -10.53
CA LEU A 11 -3.41 1.88 -9.16
C LEU A 11 -3.89 0.60 -8.45
N LYS A 12 -4.64 -0.27 -9.14
CA LYS A 12 -5.06 -1.57 -8.60
C LYS A 12 -3.85 -2.47 -8.31
N PHE A 13 -2.86 -2.49 -9.19
CA PHE A 13 -1.61 -3.23 -8.98
C PHE A 13 -0.86 -2.70 -7.75
N ARG A 14 -0.65 -1.39 -7.64
CA ARG A 14 0.03 -0.75 -6.50
C ARG A 14 -0.70 -1.03 -5.18
N LEU A 15 -2.04 -1.00 -5.20
CA LEU A 15 -2.86 -1.36 -4.06
C LEU A 15 -2.67 -2.83 -3.67
N ALA A 16 -2.72 -3.76 -4.62
CA ALA A 16 -2.54 -5.18 -4.37
C ALA A 16 -1.14 -5.49 -3.80
N VAL A 17 -0.08 -4.92 -4.38
CA VAL A 17 1.29 -5.06 -3.87
C VAL A 17 1.43 -4.46 -2.47
N GLY A 18 0.83 -3.30 -2.22
CA GLY A 18 0.81 -2.69 -0.88
C GLY A 18 0.14 -3.60 0.16
N ILE A 19 -1.02 -4.18 -0.16
CA ILE A 19 -1.73 -5.11 0.72
C ILE A 19 -0.89 -6.38 0.96
N LEU A 20 -0.34 -6.98 -0.09
CA LEU A 20 0.50 -8.18 0.02
C LEU A 20 1.77 -7.91 0.83
N GLY A 21 2.40 -6.76 0.65
CA GLY A 21 3.56 -6.33 1.43
C GLY A 21 3.25 -6.16 2.92
N LEU A 22 2.11 -5.54 3.26
CA LEU A 22 1.65 -5.44 4.65
C LEU A 22 1.34 -6.80 5.26
N LEU A 23 0.62 -7.67 4.53
CA LEU A 23 0.32 -9.02 4.99
C LEU A 23 1.59 -9.84 5.19
N GLY A 24 2.56 -9.70 4.30
CA GLY A 24 3.89 -10.31 4.46
C GLY A 24 4.61 -9.80 5.69
N LEU A 25 4.62 -8.49 5.93
CA LEU A 25 5.23 -7.87 7.11
C LEU A 25 4.59 -8.40 8.40
N VAL A 26 3.26 -8.40 8.49
CA VAL A 26 2.51 -8.93 9.64
C VAL A 26 2.77 -10.43 9.80
N GLY A 27 2.76 -11.19 8.71
CA GLY A 27 3.02 -12.64 8.73
C GLY A 27 4.42 -12.98 9.24
N VAL A 28 5.44 -12.21 8.83
CA VAL A 28 6.81 -12.38 9.34
C VAL A 28 6.90 -12.09 10.83
N VAL A 29 6.27 -11.00 11.31
CA VAL A 29 6.25 -10.67 12.74
C VAL A 29 5.50 -11.74 13.54
N ALA A 30 4.37 -12.23 13.04
CA ALA A 30 3.59 -13.27 13.68
C ALA A 30 4.34 -14.61 13.75
N TRP A 31 5.05 -15.00 12.69
CA TRP A 31 5.77 -16.27 12.63
C TRP A 31 7.09 -16.24 13.42
N ARG A 32 7.86 -15.15 13.28
CA ARG A 32 9.17 -15.01 13.94
C ARG A 32 9.05 -14.55 15.41
N GLY A 33 7.89 -14.03 15.81
CA GLY A 33 7.68 -13.35 17.09
C GLY A 33 8.18 -11.91 17.07
N MET A 34 7.83 -11.13 18.11
CA MET A 34 8.26 -9.73 18.24
C MET A 34 9.78 -9.66 18.42
N PRO A 35 10.53 -9.16 17.42
CA PRO A 35 11.98 -9.13 17.47
C PRO A 35 12.47 -8.01 18.38
N SER A 36 13.46 -8.34 19.22
CA SER A 36 14.12 -7.42 20.12
C SER A 36 15.34 -6.79 19.44
N GLY A 37 15.15 -5.62 18.82
CA GLY A 37 16.25 -4.86 18.23
C GLY A 37 15.80 -3.60 17.47
N PRO A 38 16.55 -2.48 17.55
CA PRO A 38 16.20 -1.24 16.84
C PRO A 38 16.05 -1.41 15.33
N ALA A 39 16.94 -2.19 14.72
CA ALA A 39 16.94 -2.42 13.27
C ALA A 39 15.63 -3.07 12.77
N PHE A 40 15.02 -3.95 13.56
CA PHE A 40 13.78 -4.60 13.13
C PHE A 40 12.57 -3.68 13.29
N PHE A 41 12.59 -2.80 14.30
CA PHE A 41 11.59 -1.76 14.45
C PHE A 41 11.60 -0.81 13.24
N GLU A 42 12.78 -0.43 12.74
CA GLU A 42 12.92 0.37 11.52
C GLU A 42 12.32 -0.34 10.30
N ILE A 43 12.55 -1.65 10.14
CA ILE A 43 11.97 -2.43 9.03
C ILE A 43 10.44 -2.45 9.11
N ILE A 44 9.87 -2.67 10.30
CA ILE A 44 8.42 -2.67 10.49
C ILE A 44 7.85 -1.28 10.23
N LEU A 45 8.49 -0.24 10.75
CA LEU A 45 8.03 1.14 10.62
C LEU A 45 8.12 1.62 9.17
N ILE A 46 9.29 1.51 8.53
CA ILE A 46 9.54 1.96 7.17
C ILE A 46 8.77 1.09 6.18
N GLY A 47 8.83 -0.23 6.33
CA GLY A 47 8.09 -1.18 5.49
C GLY A 47 6.58 -0.98 5.62
N GLY A 48 6.09 -0.87 6.85
CA GLY A 48 4.68 -0.59 7.13
C GLY A 48 4.22 0.75 6.56
N ALA A 49 5.01 1.81 6.73
CA ALA A 49 4.71 3.13 6.16
C ALA A 49 4.75 3.11 4.62
N PHE A 50 5.71 2.40 4.02
CA PHE A 50 5.84 2.29 2.57
C PHE A 50 4.67 1.52 1.94
N PHE A 51 4.43 0.29 2.41
CA PHE A 51 3.35 -0.55 1.88
C PHE A 51 1.97 0.01 2.23
N GLY A 52 1.80 0.48 3.48
CA GLY A 52 0.57 1.12 3.96
C GLY A 52 0.29 2.45 3.27
N GLY A 53 1.29 3.32 3.16
CA GLY A 53 1.17 4.58 2.43
C GLY A 53 0.81 4.35 0.97
N THR A 54 1.48 3.40 0.31
CA THR A 54 1.18 3.03 -1.08
C THR A 54 -0.26 2.53 -1.23
N ALA A 55 -0.70 1.60 -0.38
CA ALA A 55 -2.07 1.08 -0.42
C ALA A 55 -3.12 2.18 -0.20
N VAL A 56 -2.94 3.02 0.83
CA VAL A 56 -3.88 4.11 1.15
C VAL A 56 -3.98 5.13 0.02
N LEU A 57 -2.84 5.55 -0.54
CA LEU A 57 -2.82 6.53 -1.63
C LEU A 57 -3.41 5.95 -2.92
N SER A 58 -3.08 4.70 -3.27
CA SER A 58 -3.64 4.03 -4.43
C SER A 58 -5.15 3.83 -4.30
N TYR A 59 -5.63 3.45 -3.13
CA TYR A 59 -7.06 3.32 -2.85
C TYR A 59 -7.80 4.66 -2.95
N ARG A 60 -7.24 5.73 -2.38
CA ARG A 60 -7.83 7.07 -2.45
C ARG A 60 -7.89 7.58 -3.89
N ALA A 61 -6.88 7.30 -4.70
CA ALA A 61 -6.86 7.66 -6.12
C ALA A 61 -7.89 6.85 -6.93
N LEU A 62 -8.01 5.53 -6.70
CA LEU A 62 -9.06 4.70 -7.31
C LEU A 62 -10.46 5.22 -7.01
N ARG A 63 -10.74 5.54 -5.75
CA ARG A 63 -12.02 6.13 -5.32
C ARG A 63 -12.32 7.49 -5.97
N ARG A 64 -11.28 8.24 -6.40
CA ARG A 64 -11.46 9.52 -7.11
C ARG A 64 -11.81 9.26 -8.57
N LEU A 65 -11.07 8.37 -9.22
CA LEU A 65 -11.34 7.92 -10.59
C LEU A 65 -12.76 7.37 -10.75
N ASP A 66 -13.18 6.50 -9.83
CA ASP A 66 -14.50 5.85 -9.86
C ASP A 66 -15.66 6.86 -9.75
N ARG A 67 -15.46 7.95 -8.98
CA ARG A 67 -16.44 9.06 -8.93
C ARG A 67 -16.46 9.83 -10.23
N GLU A 68 -15.30 10.17 -10.78
CA GLU A 68 -15.20 10.91 -12.05
C GLU A 68 -15.85 10.13 -13.21
N ASP A 69 -15.74 8.80 -13.23
CA ASP A 69 -16.38 7.93 -14.23
C ASP A 69 -17.90 7.80 -14.02
N SER A 70 -18.37 7.90 -12.76
CA SER A 70 -19.81 7.85 -12.43
C SER A 70 -20.55 9.16 -12.73
N ASP A 71 -19.83 10.29 -12.70
CA ASP A 71 -20.36 11.64 -12.94
C ASP A 71 -20.28 12.06 -14.43
N ALA A 72 -19.69 11.21 -15.30
CA ALA A 72 -19.47 11.44 -16.74
C ALA A 72 -20.56 10.79 -17.61
#